data_AF-A0A0G2BIV9-F1
#
_entry.id   AF-A0A0G2BIV9-F1
#
_cell.length_a   1.000
_cell.length_b   1.000
_cell.length_c   1.000
_cell.angle_alpha   90.00
_cell.angle_beta   90.00
_cell.angle_gamma   90.00
#
_symmetry.space_group_name_H-M   'P 1'
#
loop_
_entity.id
_entity.type
_entity.pdbx_description
1 polymer ?
#
loop_
_entity_poly.entity_id
_entity_poly.type
_entity_poly.pdbx_seq_one_letter_code
_entity_poly.pdbx_strand_id
1 'polypeptide(L)'
;MTPNLTHAARLRDSCIDAAATIFGVTPYAIHRGRKHREIVLARHAIIYSLCEEAKFSLVKIGKLMKRDHTSIMAARDKAEQRLEGVLDEDGATTKKFALAVGACRRVVRKAIQEGQPCPACEGTGRVFMEDANGKET
;
A
#
# COMPACT_ATOMS: atom_id res chain seq x y z
N MET A 1 -21.29 12.73 -9.78
CA MET A 1 -20.67 12.84 -8.45
C MET A 1 -20.01 11.51 -8.15
N THR A 2 -18.67 11.42 -8.11
CA THR A 2 -17.93 10.15 -7.97
C THR A 2 -17.54 9.89 -6.51
N PRO A 3 -18.29 9.07 -5.75
CA PRO A 3 -18.00 8.78 -4.35
C PRO A 3 -16.74 7.92 -4.11
N ASN A 4 -15.99 7.55 -5.15
CA ASN A 4 -14.88 6.57 -5.04
C ASN A 4 -13.52 7.16 -4.69
N LEU A 5 -13.29 8.47 -4.85
CA LEU A 5 -11.99 9.06 -4.50
C LEU A 5 -11.81 9.17 -2.97
N THR A 6 -12.90 9.39 -2.25
CA THR A 6 -12.93 9.57 -0.79
C THR A 6 -12.58 8.28 -0.04
N HIS A 7 -12.95 7.12 -0.56
CA HIS A 7 -12.63 5.85 0.09
C HIS A 7 -11.14 5.50 -0.05
N ALA A 8 -10.57 5.63 -1.25
CA ALA A 8 -9.13 5.42 -1.47
C ALA A 8 -8.27 6.38 -0.64
N ALA A 9 -8.73 7.63 -0.46
CA ALA A 9 -8.07 8.61 0.41
C ALA A 9 -8.11 8.19 1.89
N ARG A 10 -9.25 7.74 2.40
CA ARG A 10 -9.36 7.22 3.79
C ARG A 10 -8.47 6.00 4.02
N LEU A 11 -8.43 5.09 3.06
CA LEU A 11 -7.59 3.90 3.13
C LEU A 11 -6.10 4.28 3.14
N ARG A 12 -5.70 5.22 2.28
CA ARG A 12 -4.35 5.79 2.30
C ARG A 12 -4.03 6.37 3.67
N ASP A 13 -4.90 7.21 4.22
CA ASP A 13 -4.65 7.90 5.49
C ASP A 13 -4.52 6.90 6.65
N SER A 14 -5.39 5.89 6.68
CA SER A 14 -5.31 4.82 7.69
C SER A 14 -4.00 4.01 7.59
N CYS A 15 -3.53 3.71 6.36
CA CYS A 15 -2.23 3.08 6.13
C CYS A 15 -1.06 3.99 6.51
N ILE A 16 -1.17 5.31 6.26
CA ILE A 16 -0.17 6.30 6.67
C ILE A 16 -0.04 6.30 8.20
N ASP A 17 -1.16 6.33 8.93
CA ASP A 17 -1.16 6.37 10.39
C ASP A 17 -0.58 5.07 11.00
N ALA A 18 -0.94 3.91 10.42
CA ALA A 18 -0.39 2.62 10.83
C ALA A 18 1.13 2.55 10.62
N ALA A 19 1.61 2.97 9.44
CA ALA A 19 3.04 2.98 9.15
C ALA A 19 3.80 4.03 9.97
N ALA A 20 3.22 5.20 10.17
CA ALA A 20 3.77 6.27 11.01
C ALA A 20 4.04 5.80 12.43
N THR A 21 3.08 5.08 13.03
CA THR A 21 3.20 4.51 14.38
C THR A 21 4.37 3.52 14.49
N ILE A 22 4.56 2.68 13.47
CA ILE A 22 5.59 1.63 13.50
C ILE A 22 7.00 2.18 13.28
N PHE A 23 7.13 3.16 12.39
CA PHE A 23 8.40 3.81 12.11
C PHE A 23 8.71 4.98 13.04
N GLY A 24 7.80 5.36 13.94
CA GLY A 24 7.98 6.50 14.85
C GLY A 24 8.07 7.85 14.12
N VAL A 25 7.47 7.95 12.93
CA VAL A 25 7.49 9.16 12.10
C VAL A 25 6.13 9.84 12.11
N THR A 26 6.07 11.13 11.77
CA THR A 26 4.78 11.82 11.65
C THR A 26 4.12 11.56 10.29
N PRO A 27 2.78 11.38 10.24
CA PRO A 27 2.02 11.24 8.98
C PRO A 27 2.33 12.35 7.97
N TYR A 28 2.50 13.58 8.48
CA TYR A 28 2.89 14.76 7.71
C TYR A 28 4.22 14.57 6.97
N ALA A 29 5.21 13.95 7.62
CA ALA A 29 6.54 13.72 7.05
C ALA A 29 6.51 12.69 5.92
N ILE A 30 5.63 11.68 6.00
CA ILE A 30 5.40 10.70 4.93
C ILE A 30 4.88 11.39 3.67
N HIS A 31 3.99 12.38 3.82
CA HIS A 31 3.42 13.14 2.70
C HIS A 31 4.43 14.12 2.06
N ARG A 32 5.18 14.89 2.88
CA ARG A 32 6.06 16.00 2.43
C ARG A 32 7.35 15.61 1.69
N GLY A 33 7.53 14.35 1.31
CA GLY A 33 8.65 13.96 0.44
C GLY A 33 10.04 14.02 1.07
N ARG A 34 10.17 14.15 2.40
CA ARG A 34 11.47 14.01 3.06
C ARG A 34 12.05 12.61 2.78
N LYS A 35 13.37 12.56 2.55
CA LYS A 35 14.12 11.36 2.12
C LYS A 35 14.84 10.63 3.26
N HIS A 36 14.41 10.81 4.51
CA HIS A 36 14.94 9.99 5.61
C HIS A 36 14.57 8.52 5.40
N ARG A 37 15.50 7.62 5.74
CA ARG A 37 15.36 6.16 5.56
C ARG A 37 14.02 5.65 6.08
N GLU A 38 13.65 5.97 7.31
CA GLU A 38 12.39 5.53 7.94
C GLU A 38 11.15 6.03 7.22
N ILE A 39 11.14 7.28 6.76
CA ILE A 39 10.03 7.87 6.01
C ILE A 39 9.87 7.17 4.65
N VAL A 40 11.00 6.88 3.99
CA VAL A 40 11.01 6.19 2.70
C VAL A 40 10.52 4.75 2.86
N LEU A 41 10.96 4.05 3.91
CA LEU A 41 10.51 2.69 4.22
C LEU A 41 9.01 2.64 4.55
N ALA A 42 8.52 3.55 5.40
CA ALA A 42 7.10 3.66 5.69
C ALA A 42 6.28 3.84 4.40
N ARG A 43 6.75 4.69 3.49
CA ARG A 43 6.10 4.94 2.21
C ARG A 43 6.11 3.73 1.28
N HIS A 44 7.23 3.02 1.19
CA HIS A 44 7.34 1.79 0.41
C HIS A 44 6.37 0.73 0.92
N ALA A 45 6.25 0.57 2.25
CA ALA A 45 5.30 -0.36 2.87
C ALA A 45 3.84 -0.02 2.52
N ILE A 46 3.47 1.27 2.55
CA ILE A 46 2.14 1.74 2.15
C ILE A 46 1.88 1.46 0.68
N ILE A 47 2.82 1.85 -0.21
CA ILE A 47 2.67 1.67 -1.66
C ILE A 47 2.51 0.19 -2.01
N TYR A 48 3.35 -0.66 -1.45
CA TYR A 48 3.30 -2.10 -1.66
C TYR A 48 1.97 -2.69 -1.19
N SER A 49 1.51 -2.33 0.02
CA SER A 49 0.23 -2.83 0.56
C SER A 49 -0.97 -2.38 -0.28
N LEU A 50 -0.95 -1.15 -0.81
CA LEU A 50 -1.99 -0.65 -1.71
C LEU A 50 -1.96 -1.32 -3.10
N CYS A 51 -0.78 -1.69 -3.60
CA CYS A 51 -0.68 -2.46 -4.85
C CYS A 51 -1.19 -3.89 -4.66
N GLU A 52 -0.71 -4.57 -3.62
CA GLU A 52 -0.93 -6.01 -3.46
C GLU A 52 -2.33 -6.35 -2.94
N GLU A 53 -2.81 -5.63 -1.92
CA GLU A 53 -4.09 -5.96 -1.27
C GLU A 53 -5.26 -5.19 -1.88
N ALA A 54 -5.09 -3.89 -2.13
CA ALA A 54 -6.17 -3.08 -2.70
C ALA A 54 -6.23 -3.15 -4.24
N LYS A 55 -5.23 -3.79 -4.88
CA LYS A 55 -5.12 -3.93 -6.34
C LYS A 55 -5.30 -2.61 -7.11
N PHE A 56 -4.90 -1.49 -6.50
CA PHE A 56 -4.98 -0.19 -7.16
C PHE A 56 -3.95 -0.09 -8.28
N SER A 57 -4.32 0.55 -9.40
CA SER A 57 -3.37 0.84 -10.46
C SER A 57 -2.28 1.81 -10.00
N LEU A 58 -1.07 1.65 -10.53
CA LEU A 58 0.09 2.48 -10.21
C LEU A 58 -0.18 3.98 -10.44
N VAL A 59 -0.95 4.31 -11.47
CA VAL A 59 -1.37 5.69 -11.78
C VAL A 59 -2.34 6.22 -10.71
N LYS A 60 -3.28 5.41 -10.23
CA LYS A 60 -4.22 5.78 -9.15
C LYS A 60 -3.48 6.01 -7.84
N ILE A 61 -2.51 5.14 -7.51
CA ILE A 61 -1.64 5.32 -6.34
C ILE A 61 -0.77 6.56 -6.49
N GLY A 62 -0.24 6.84 -7.68
CA GLY A 62 0.51 8.05 -7.97
C GLY A 62 -0.30 9.32 -7.70
N LYS A 63 -1.55 9.38 -8.17
CA LYS A 63 -2.48 10.48 -7.86
C LYS A 63 -2.74 10.59 -6.36
N LEU A 64 -2.93 9.46 -5.68
CA LEU A 64 -3.25 9.37 -4.25
C LEU A 64 -2.09 9.84 -3.34
N MET A 65 -0.86 9.52 -3.75
CA MET A 65 0.39 9.85 -3.05
C MET A 65 1.09 11.09 -3.61
N LYS A 66 0.48 11.77 -4.59
CA LYS A 66 1.02 12.93 -5.33
C LYS A 66 2.45 12.67 -5.83
N ARG A 67 2.64 11.53 -6.50
CA ARG A 67 3.93 11.10 -7.08
C ARG A 67 3.76 10.53 -8.47
N ASP A 68 4.84 10.58 -9.23
CA ASP A 68 4.92 9.93 -10.53
C ASP A 68 4.80 8.42 -10.40
N HIS A 69 4.07 7.82 -11.34
CA HIS A 69 3.82 6.37 -11.38
C HIS A 69 5.13 5.56 -11.46
N THR A 70 6.19 6.09 -12.10
CA THR A 70 7.53 5.47 -12.14
C THR A 70 8.19 5.40 -10.76
N SER A 71 7.98 6.43 -9.92
CA SER A 71 8.44 6.41 -8.52
C SER A 71 7.65 5.39 -7.69
N ILE A 72 6.37 5.18 -8.00
CA ILE A 72 5.53 4.15 -7.37
C ILE A 72 6.02 2.75 -7.77
N MET A 73 6.33 2.52 -9.05
CA MET A 73 6.93 1.26 -9.52
C MET A 73 8.23 0.96 -8.79
N ALA A 74 9.18 1.89 -8.82
CA ALA A 74 10.46 1.72 -8.14
C ALA A 74 10.31 1.49 -6.61
N ALA A 75 9.30 2.11 -5.98
CA ALA A 75 9.00 1.90 -4.57
C ALA A 75 8.40 0.52 -4.28
N ARG A 76 7.52 0.02 -5.16
CA ARG A 76 6.95 -1.33 -5.09
C ARG A 76 8.04 -2.38 -5.24
N ASP A 77 8.86 -2.29 -6.28
CA ASP A 77 9.89 -3.28 -6.57
C ASP A 77 10.93 -3.35 -5.43
N LYS A 78 11.30 -2.19 -4.86
CA LYS A 78 12.18 -2.13 -3.67
C LYS A 78 11.54 -2.65 -2.39
N ALA A 79 10.21 -2.59 -2.28
CA ALA A 79 9.49 -3.19 -1.15
C ALA A 79 9.47 -4.71 -1.27
N GLU A 80 9.23 -5.22 -2.48
CA GLU A 80 9.22 -6.65 -2.80
C GLU A 80 10.59 -7.30 -2.55
N GLN A 81 11.66 -6.72 -3.10
CA GLN A 81 13.03 -7.20 -2.87
C GLN A 81 13.42 -7.22 -1.38
N ARG A 82 12.86 -6.32 -0.56
CA ARG A 82 13.11 -6.28 0.89
C ARG A 82 12.35 -7.37 1.64
N LEU A 83 11.17 -7.76 1.16
CA LEU A 83 10.40 -8.85 1.74
C LEU A 83 10.98 -10.22 1.35
N GLU A 84 11.52 -10.32 0.14
CA GLU A 84 12.24 -11.51 -0.33
C GLU A 84 13.62 -11.68 0.34
N GLY A 85 14.13 -10.62 0.97
CA GLY A 85 15.43 -10.63 1.66
C GLY A 85 16.62 -10.41 0.73
N VAL A 86 16.39 -9.98 -0.51
CA VAL A 86 17.44 -9.62 -1.48
C VAL A 86 18.16 -8.32 -1.07
N LEU A 87 17.45 -7.43 -0.38
CA LEU A 87 18.04 -6.23 0.21
C LEU A 87 18.47 -6.54 1.64
N ASP A 88 19.76 -6.87 1.81
CA ASP A 88 20.40 -7.05 3.11
C ASP A 88 20.43 -5.72 3.87
N GLU A 89 19.43 -5.51 4.73
CA GLU A 89 19.45 -4.47 5.75
C GLU A 89 19.51 -5.08 7.15
N ASP A 90 19.82 -4.25 8.15
CA ASP A 90 19.75 -4.60 9.56
C ASP A 90 18.45 -5.38 9.86
N GLY A 91 18.54 -6.57 10.47
CA GLY A 91 17.36 -7.42 10.70
C GLY A 91 16.24 -6.73 11.48
N ALA A 92 16.56 -5.70 12.28
CA ALA A 92 15.59 -4.84 12.95
C ALA A 92 14.74 -4.01 11.96
N THR A 93 15.35 -3.49 10.90
CA THR A 93 14.68 -2.71 9.85
C THR A 93 13.73 -3.58 9.04
N THR A 94 14.16 -4.78 8.66
CA THR A 94 13.33 -5.75 7.93
C THR A 94 12.13 -6.19 8.76
N LYS A 95 12.31 -6.45 10.06
CA LYS A 95 11.20 -6.75 10.99
C LYS A 95 10.22 -5.58 11.11
N LYS A 96 10.71 -4.34 11.30
CA LYS A 96 9.85 -3.14 11.32
C LYS A 96 9.08 -2.96 10.01
N PHE A 97 9.74 -3.19 8.87
CA PHE A 97 9.12 -3.10 7.55
C PHE A 97 8.02 -4.14 7.37
N ALA A 98 8.30 -5.42 7.68
CA ALA A 98 7.30 -6.48 7.64
C ALA A 98 6.11 -6.21 8.57
N LEU A 99 6.37 -5.65 9.77
CA LEU A 99 5.33 -5.22 10.70
C LEU A 99 4.45 -4.12 10.09
N ALA A 100 5.06 -3.13 9.43
CA ALA A 100 4.34 -2.04 8.77
C ALA A 100 3.49 -2.54 7.60
N VAL A 101 4.04 -3.41 6.76
CA VAL A 101 3.27 -4.08 5.70
C VAL A 101 2.10 -4.85 6.31
N GLY A 102 2.34 -5.66 7.35
CA GLY A 102 1.27 -6.41 8.02
C GLY A 102 0.17 -5.52 8.61
N ALA A 103 0.53 -4.37 9.19
CA ALA A 103 -0.45 -3.42 9.72
C ALA A 103 -1.29 -2.79 8.60
N CYS A 104 -0.66 -2.33 7.52
CA CYS A 104 -1.35 -1.80 6.35
C CYS A 104 -2.26 -2.86 5.71
N ARG A 105 -1.80 -4.11 5.57
CA ARG A 105 -2.60 -5.22 5.05
C ARG A 105 -3.87 -5.43 5.88
N ARG A 106 -3.78 -5.42 7.21
CA ARG A 106 -4.96 -5.53 8.09
C ARG A 106 -5.96 -4.40 7.88
N VAL A 107 -5.49 -3.17 7.73
CA VAL A 107 -6.34 -2.01 7.45
C VAL A 107 -7.06 -2.18 6.12
N VAL A 108 -6.34 -2.59 5.07
CA VAL A 108 -6.92 -2.81 3.74
C VAL A 108 -7.93 -3.95 3.75
N ARG A 109 -7.59 -5.10 4.35
CA ARG A 109 -8.49 -6.25 4.44
C ARG A 109 -9.76 -5.93 5.21
N LYS A 110 -9.65 -5.21 6.32
CA LYS A 110 -10.81 -4.76 7.09
C LYS A 110 -11.72 -3.87 6.25
N ALA A 111 -11.15 -2.92 5.51
CA ALA A 111 -11.91 -2.05 4.61
C ALA A 111 -12.59 -2.81 3.46
N ILE A 112 -11.97 -3.87 2.94
CA ILE A 112 -12.57 -4.74 1.91
C ILE A 112 -13.73 -5.56 2.52
N GLN A 113 -13.54 -6.12 3.72
CA GLN A 113 -14.49 -7.03 4.36
C GLN A 113 -15.75 -6.31 4.88
N GLU A 114 -15.69 -5.01 5.16
CA GLU A 114 -16.85 -4.17 5.48
C GLU A 114 -17.77 -3.87 4.27
N GLY A 115 -17.63 -4.61 3.16
CA GLY A 115 -18.58 -4.62 2.06
C GLY A 115 -18.35 -3.53 1.00
N GLN A 116 -17.09 -3.21 0.70
CA GLN A 116 -16.76 -2.19 -0.28
C GLN A 116 -16.19 -2.81 -1.56
N PRO A 117 -16.71 -2.41 -2.74
CA PRO A 117 -16.36 -3.04 -4.01
C PRO A 117 -14.86 -2.93 -4.25
N CYS A 118 -14.27 -4.04 -4.72
CA CYS A 118 -12.86 -4.08 -5.08
C CYS A 118 -12.58 -2.93 -6.05
N PRO A 119 -11.62 -2.04 -5.75
CA PRO A 119 -11.40 -0.88 -6.61
C PRO A 119 -10.60 -1.22 -7.87
N ALA A 120 -10.21 -2.48 -8.05
CA ALA A 120 -9.67 -3.03 -9.30
C ALA A 120 -10.76 -3.37 -10.32
N CYS A 121 -12.00 -3.56 -9.88
CA CYS A 121 -13.12 -4.00 -10.72
C CYS A 121 -14.11 -2.87 -11.10
N GLU A 122 -13.88 -1.64 -10.65
CA GLU A 122 -14.69 -0.49 -11.06
C GLU A 122 -14.40 -0.07 -12.51
N GLY A 123 -15.16 -0.66 -13.44
CA GLY A 123 -15.14 -0.36 -14.87
C GLY A 123 -15.03 -1.58 -15.79
N THR A 124 -14.85 -2.80 -15.25
CA THR A 124 -14.61 -4.03 -16.05
C THR A 124 -15.70 -5.10 -15.92
N GLY A 125 -16.66 -4.94 -14.99
CA GLY A 125 -17.74 -5.92 -14.80
C GLY A 125 -17.30 -7.27 -14.22
N ARG A 126 -16.04 -7.43 -13.79
CA ARG A 126 -15.55 -8.67 -13.16
C ARG A 126 -15.72 -8.61 -11.65
N VAL A 127 -16.45 -9.57 -11.10
CA VAL A 127 -16.41 -9.88 -9.66
C VAL A 127 -15.16 -10.71 -9.41
N PHE A 128 -14.32 -10.31 -8.44
CA PHE A 128 -13.21 -11.15 -8.02
C PHE A 128 -13.78 -12.29 -7.16
N MET A 129 -14.03 -13.45 -7.77
CA MET A 129 -14.17 -14.71 -7.03
C MET A 129 -12.77 -15.32 -6.97
N GLU A 130 -12.12 -15.23 -5.80
CA GLU A 130 -11.05 -16.18 -5.48
C GLU A 130 -11.71 -17.49 -5.08
N ASP A 131 -11.96 -18.35 -6.06
CA ASP A 131 -12.04 -19.77 -5.75
C ASP A 131 -10.64 -20.22 -5.31
N ALA A 132 -10.58 -21.09 -4.30
CA ALA A 132 -9.38 -21.57 -3.62
C ALA A 132 -8.35 -22.31 -4.51
N ASN A 133 -8.45 -22.20 -5.83
CA ASN A 133 -7.65 -22.93 -6.82
C ASN A 133 -7.07 -22.09 -7.96
N GLY A 134 -7.10 -20.75 -7.87
CA GLY A 134 -6.22 -19.89 -8.68
C GLY A 134 -6.28 -20.08 -10.19
N LYS A 135 -7.47 -20.29 -10.78
CA LYS A 135 -7.67 -20.24 -12.23
C LYS A 135 -8.76 -19.24 -12.59
N GLU A 136 -8.40 -18.27 -13.41
CA GLU A 136 -9.32 -17.35 -14.07
C GLU A 136 -10.13 -18.10 -15.14
N THR A 137 -11.46 -18.06 -15.05
CA THR A 137 -12.39 -18.42 -16.14
C THR A 137 -13.26 -17.22 -16.49
#